data_AF-A0A3B9BHN2-F1
#
_entry.id   AF-A0A3B9BHN2-F1
#
_cell.length_a   1.000
_cell.length_b   1.000
_cell.length_c   1.000
_cell.angle_alpha   90.00
_cell.angle_beta   90.00
_cell.angle_gamma   90.00
#
_symmetry.space_group_name_H-M   'P 1'
#
loop_
_entity.id
_entity.type
_entity.pdbx_description
1 polymer ?
#
loop_
_entity_poly.entity_id
_entity_poly.type
_entity_poly.pdbx_seq_one_letter_code
_entity_poly.pdbx_strand_id
1 'polypeptide(L)' 'QEIDSPEVVNHVHYDPAGVAALITPWNAPFMLTTWKVGPALAAGNTVVVKPP' A
#
# COMPACT_ATOMS: atom_id res chain seq x y z
N GLN A 1 0.49 2.88 26.74
CA GLN A 1 0.12 3.91 27.72
C GLN A 1 -0.98 4.71 27.07
N GLU A 2 -2.23 4.41 27.40
CA GLU A 2 -3.40 5.09 26.85
C GLU A 2 -3.44 6.50 27.44
N ILE A 3 -3.11 7.49 26.61
CA ILE A 3 -3.18 8.91 26.98
C ILE A 3 -4.55 9.40 26.53
N ASP A 4 -5.59 9.00 27.24
CA ASP A 4 -6.94 9.57 27.04
C ASP A 4 -7.11 10.73 28.02
N SER A 5 -6.47 11.86 27.68
CA SER A 5 -6.74 13.15 28.32
C SER A 5 -7.81 13.85 27.48
N PRO A 6 -8.92 14.33 28.07
CA PRO A 6 -10.09 14.83 27.32
C PRO A 6 -9.82 16.08 26.47
N GLU A 7 -8.63 16.68 26.57
CA GLU A 7 -8.17 17.82 25.78
C GLU A 7 -7.28 17.45 24.59
N VAL A 8 -6.85 16.18 24.47
CA VAL A 8 -5.91 15.72 23.45
C VAL A 8 -6.63 14.82 22.45
N VAL A 9 -7.00 15.39 21.30
CA VAL A 9 -7.57 14.62 20.19
C VAL A 9 -6.45 14.01 19.36
N ASN A 10 -6.36 12.68 19.32
CA ASN A 10 -5.39 11.98 18.47
C ASN A 10 -5.95 11.81 17.05
N HIS A 11 -5.25 12.34 16.06
CA HIS A 11 -5.60 12.21 14.65
C HIS A 11 -4.63 11.24 13.97
N VAL A 12 -5.16 10.12 13.46
CA VAL A 12 -4.39 9.15 12.65
C VAL A 12 -4.74 9.34 11.18
N HIS A 13 -3.73 9.64 10.37
CA HIS A 13 -3.85 9.79 8.92
C HIS A 13 -3.10 8.67 8.19
N TYR A 14 -3.64 8.22 7.06
CA TYR A 14 -3.02 7.23 6.19
C TYR A 14 -2.71 7.89 4.85
N ASP A 15 -1.44 8.28 4.68
CA ASP A 15 -0.95 8.88 3.45
C ASP A 15 -0.31 7.83 2.54
N PRO A 16 -0.35 8.02 1.20
CA PRO A 16 0.31 7.13 0.26
C PRO A 16 1.82 7.10 0.50
N ALA A 17 2.43 5.93 0.34
CA ALA A 17 3.88 5.74 0.41
C ALA A 17 4.61 6.33 -0.81
N GLY A 18 3.91 6.65 -1.90
CA GLY A 18 4.47 7.23 -3.12
C GLY A 18 4.69 6.18 -4.20
N VAL A 19 5.94 5.95 -4.62
CA VAL A 19 6.26 5.00 -5.70
C VAL A 19 6.63 3.64 -5.14
N ALA A 20 5.92 2.59 -5.57
CA ALA A 20 6.13 1.20 -5.16
C ALA A 20 6.58 0.32 -6.34
N ALA A 21 7.66 -0.44 -6.15
CA ALA A 21 8.13 -1.43 -7.12
C ALA A 21 7.51 -2.81 -6.82
N LEU A 22 6.76 -3.37 -7.77
CA LEU A 22 6.09 -4.66 -7.64
C LEU A 22 6.85 -5.73 -8.42
N ILE A 23 7.58 -6.58 -7.70
CA ILE A 23 8.24 -7.77 -8.26
C ILE A 23 7.28 -8.96 -8.12
N THR A 24 6.93 -9.57 -9.25
CA THR A 24 6.00 -10.69 -9.29
C THR A 24 6.72 -12.01 -9.61
N PRO A 25 6.36 -13.11 -8.93
CA PRO A 25 6.94 -14.42 -9.20
C PRO A 25 6.35 -15.06 -10.47
N TRP A 26 7.05 -16.06 -11.01
CA TRP A 26 6.80 -16.68 -12.32
C TRP A 26 5.64 -17.68 -12.35
N ASN A 27 5.06 -18.04 -11.21
CA ASN A 27 4.04 -19.08 -11.11
C ASN A 27 2.65 -18.67 -11.63
N ALA A 28 2.31 -17.37 -11.55
CA ALA A 28 1.09 -16.81 -12.12
C ALA A 28 1.26 -15.30 -12.34
N PRO A 29 2.10 -14.88 -13.31
CA PRO A 29 2.60 -13.52 -13.41
C PRO A 29 1.48 -12.49 -13.55
N PHE A 30 0.46 -12.76 -14.35
CA PHE A 30 -0.66 -11.83 -14.55
C PHE A 30 -1.55 -11.71 -13.29
N MET A 31 -1.98 -12.84 -12.73
CA MET A 31 -2.88 -12.86 -11.56
C MET A 31 -2.24 -12.20 -10.33
N LEU A 32 -0.98 -12.55 -10.04
CA LEU A 32 -0.26 -12.04 -8.87
C LEU A 32 0.12 -10.56 -9.03
N THR A 33 0.36 -10.11 -10.26
CA THR A 33 0.55 -8.68 -10.53
C THR A 33 -0.72 -7.92 -10.22
N THR A 34 -1.88 -8.36 -10.71
CA THR A 34 -3.17 -7.70 -10.46
C THR A 34 -3.50 -7.60 -8.98
N TRP A 35 -3.26 -8.66 -8.21
CA TRP A 35 -3.50 -8.65 -6.75
C TRP A 35 -2.56 -7.73 -5.97
N LYS A 36 -1.39 -7.38 -6.51
CA LYS A 36 -0.48 -6.40 -5.91
C LYS A 36 -0.77 -4.97 -6.38
N VAL A 37 -1.12 -4.80 -7.66
CA VAL A 37 -1.43 -3.50 -8.26
C VAL A 37 -2.73 -2.92 -7.70
N GLY A 38 -3.77 -3.74 -7.55
CA GLY A 38 -5.08 -3.32 -7.01
C GLY A 38 -4.98 -2.57 -5.67
N PRO A 39 -4.45 -3.19 -4.60
CA PRO A 39 -4.32 -2.53 -3.30
C PRO A 39 -3.29 -1.38 -3.31
N ALA A 40 -2.23 -1.47 -4.11
CA ALA A 40 -1.25 -0.39 -4.20
C ALA A 40 -1.86 0.89 -4.80
N LEU A 41 -2.67 0.76 -5.85
CA LEU A 41 -3.39 1.88 -6.44
C LEU A 41 -4.52 2.38 -5.53
N ALA A 42 -5.25 1.49 -4.87
CA ALA A 42 -6.28 1.85 -3.91
C ALA A 42 -5.71 2.65 -2.72
N ALA A 43 -4.46 2.38 -2.31
CA ALA A 43 -3.73 3.15 -1.32
C ALA A 43 -3.15 4.47 -1.86
N GLY A 44 -3.41 4.83 -3.13
CA GLY A 44 -2.92 6.07 -3.74
C GLY A 44 -1.45 6.03 -4.19
N ASN A 45 -0.84 4.84 -4.26
CA ASN A 45 0.55 4.71 -4.70
C ASN A 45 0.69 4.64 -6.22
N THR A 46 1.79 5.18 -6.74
CA THR A 46 2.24 4.95 -8.11
C THR A 46 2.99 3.62 -8.16
N VAL A 47 2.69 2.76 -9.13
CA VAL A 47 3.28 1.42 -9.21
C VAL A 47 4.20 1.25 -10.42
N VAL A 48 5.38 0.68 -10.19
CA VAL A 48 6.29 0.19 -11.23
C VAL A 48 6.31 -1.33 -11.14
N VAL A 49 5.76 -2.00 -12.13
CA VAL A 49 5.69 -3.46 -12.17
C VAL A 49 6.88 -4.01 -12.94
N LYS A 50 7.62 -4.93 -12.31
CA LYS A 50 8.59 -5.78 -13.00
C LYS A 50 8.02 -7.20 -13.10
N PRO A 51 7.47 -7.58 -14.27
CA PRO A 51 7.09 -8.97 -14.50
C PRO A 51 8.32 -9.88 -14.56
N PRO A 52 8.16 -11.19 -14.27
CA PRO A 52 9.19 -12.19 -14.50
C PRO A 52 9.52 -12.38 -15.98
#